data_AF-A0A970H818-F1
#
_entry.id   AF-A0A970H818-F1
#
_cell.length_a   1.000
_cell.length_b   1.000
_cell.length_c   1.000
_cell.angle_alpha   90.00
_cell.angle_beta   90.00
_cell.angle_gamma   90.00
#
_symmetry.space_group_name_H-M   'P 1'
#
loop_
_entity.id
_entity.type
_entity.pdbx_description
1 polymer ?
#
loop_
_entity_poly.entity_id
_entity_poly.type
_entity_poly.pdbx_seq_one_letter_code
_entity_poly.pdbx_strand_id
1 'polypeptide(L)'
;MSRILSRIMPAVLLVLMFLPVGCTVTGEKLLSQIERRLAKLDGYYAECDVEIFTEESIQVYDVKQWHAFPSRWRVEVGAGEESQVFICDGRQIWVHQPSLGDYYRLEITETTRENAAPFLLYGYLQQLLEAESFTFRGEAEMNGGVVYRVDFPGPLAGEAVSLWLNRKSFLPERMELSLEGKLLCRVKVKNCELNPAFSSDLFTFTPDGAGKVSAHCEIAPLTLEEAKKGWPGPVYLPAYLPGGARLHAISRVQEGDREQLICVFRGEVPITFVQAPAGEKGLFAGSRSRRVVIGKNTGFFQQNAQDNLASLFWSDGERDFALSGVLSLQELVKIAASLFPDGE
;
A
#
# COMPACT_ATOMS: atom_id res chain seq x y z
N MET A 1 59.02 -12.67 -50.00
CA MET A 1 57.72 -12.68 -49.29
C MET A 1 57.63 -11.49 -48.31
N SER A 2 57.62 -10.23 -48.77
CA SER A 2 57.63 -9.08 -47.83
C SER A 2 56.90 -7.81 -48.30
N ARG A 3 55.87 -7.91 -49.15
CA ARG A 3 55.12 -6.72 -49.60
C ARG A 3 53.61 -6.72 -49.33
N ILE A 4 53.09 -7.75 -48.65
CA ILE A 4 51.65 -7.83 -48.34
C ILE A 4 51.33 -7.32 -46.91
N LEU A 5 52.31 -7.27 -46.00
CA LEU A 5 52.06 -6.86 -44.60
C LEU A 5 51.92 -5.34 -44.37
N SER A 6 52.30 -4.47 -45.31
CA SER A 6 52.31 -3.01 -45.05
C SER A 6 50.97 -2.30 -45.33
N ARG A 7 49.98 -2.99 -45.92
CA ARG A 7 48.67 -2.39 -46.27
C ARG A 7 47.51 -2.81 -45.37
N ILE A 8 47.71 -3.80 -44.49
CA ILE A 8 46.67 -4.30 -43.57
C ILE A 8 46.69 -3.50 -42.25
N MET A 9 47.80 -2.84 -41.93
CA MET A 9 48.02 -2.14 -40.66
C MET A 9 47.23 -0.83 -40.45
N PRO A 10 46.78 -0.07 -41.47
CA PRO A 10 45.90 1.08 -41.24
C PRO A 10 44.41 0.68 -41.11
N ALA A 11 44.01 -0.48 -41.64
CA ALA A 11 42.61 -0.93 -41.64
C ALA A 11 42.23 -1.60 -40.30
N VAL A 12 43.16 -2.31 -39.66
CA VAL A 12 42.91 -2.94 -38.35
C VAL A 12 42.91 -1.90 -37.21
N LEU A 13 43.59 -0.76 -37.38
CA LEU A 13 43.62 0.32 -36.39
C LEU A 13 42.35 1.20 -36.44
N LEU A 14 41.66 1.27 -37.59
CA LEU A 14 40.44 2.08 -37.74
C LEU A 14 39.17 1.37 -37.26
N VAL A 15 39.17 0.03 -37.20
CA VAL A 15 38.02 -0.79 -36.76
C VAL A 15 37.94 -0.90 -35.24
N LEU A 16 39.00 -0.59 -34.49
CA LEU A 16 38.98 -0.57 -33.02
C LEU A 16 38.30 0.67 -32.41
N MET A 17 37.90 1.67 -33.21
CA MET A 17 37.32 2.93 -32.72
C MET A 17 35.78 2.94 -32.64
N PHE A 18 35.12 1.84 -33.02
CA PHE A 18 33.67 1.66 -32.89
C PHE A 18 33.32 0.51 -31.93
N LEU A 19 34.01 0.41 -30.79
CA LEU A 19 33.38 -0.25 -29.65
C LEU A 19 32.27 0.69 -29.17
N PRO A 20 30.98 0.33 -29.25
CA PRO A 20 29.97 1.09 -28.54
C PRO A 20 30.40 1.06 -27.08
N VAL A 21 30.76 2.23 -26.54
CA VAL A 21 30.89 2.41 -25.09
C VAL A 21 29.48 2.16 -24.58
N GLY A 22 29.20 0.89 -24.26
CA GLY A 22 27.99 0.50 -23.57
C GLY A 22 27.94 1.41 -22.37
N CYS A 23 26.92 2.27 -22.31
CA CYS A 23 26.77 3.25 -21.26
C CYS A 23 26.60 2.45 -19.97
N THR A 24 27.71 2.17 -19.29
CA THR A 24 27.72 1.49 -18.01
C THR A 24 27.10 2.49 -17.04
N VAL A 25 25.92 2.13 -16.56
CA VAL A 25 25.25 2.89 -15.52
C VAL A 25 26.11 2.76 -14.27
N THR A 26 26.79 3.84 -13.90
CA THR A 26 27.43 3.95 -12.58
C THR A 26 26.35 4.27 -11.56
N GLY A 27 26.50 3.80 -10.32
CA GLY A 27 25.54 4.05 -9.24
C GLY A 27 25.14 5.54 -9.16
N GLU A 28 26.11 6.44 -9.26
CA GLU A 28 25.91 7.90 -9.26
C GLU A 28 24.95 8.43 -10.34
N LYS A 29 24.87 7.77 -11.51
CA LYS A 29 24.02 8.21 -12.63
C LYS A 29 22.66 7.53 -12.66
N LEU A 30 22.47 6.46 -11.88
CA LEU A 30 21.29 5.61 -11.94
C LEU A 30 20.00 6.41 -11.71
N LEU A 31 19.91 7.19 -10.63
CA LEU A 31 18.71 7.97 -10.31
C LEU A 31 18.35 8.94 -11.46
N SER A 32 19.33 9.70 -11.96
CA SER A 32 19.14 10.62 -13.09
C SER A 32 18.68 9.93 -14.38
N GLN A 33 19.01 8.65 -14.56
CA GLN A 33 18.58 7.87 -15.72
C GLN A 33 17.17 7.33 -15.53
N ILE A 34 16.82 6.91 -14.33
CA ILE A 34 15.44 6.56 -13.95
C ILE A 34 14.54 7.76 -14.23
N GLU A 35 14.84 8.95 -13.68
CA GLU A 35 14.05 10.17 -13.89
C GLU A 35 13.89 10.52 -15.38
N ARG A 36 15.01 10.55 -16.12
CA ARG A 36 14.98 10.84 -17.58
C ARG A 36 14.22 9.80 -18.38
N ARG A 37 14.19 8.55 -17.91
CA ARG A 37 13.44 7.49 -18.59
C ARG A 37 11.96 7.62 -18.29
N LEU A 38 11.58 7.81 -17.02
CA LEU A 38 10.19 8.02 -16.60
C LEU A 38 9.57 9.25 -17.26
N ALA A 39 10.31 10.34 -17.40
CA ALA A 39 9.85 11.56 -18.10
C ALA A 39 9.54 11.36 -19.60
N LYS A 40 9.94 10.23 -20.19
CA LYS A 40 9.67 9.87 -21.61
C LYS A 40 8.59 8.80 -21.76
N LEU A 41 8.04 8.29 -20.65
CA LEU A 41 6.96 7.31 -20.67
C LEU A 41 5.64 8.05 -20.52
N ASP A 42 4.68 7.68 -21.37
CA ASP A 42 3.28 8.05 -21.20
C ASP A 42 2.65 7.21 -20.09
N GLY A 43 3.13 5.98 -19.91
CA GLY A 43 2.67 5.08 -18.87
C GLY A 43 3.17 3.64 -19.00
N TYR A 44 2.63 2.76 -18.18
CA TYR A 44 2.84 1.32 -18.28
C TYR A 44 1.61 0.53 -17.84
N TYR A 45 1.51 -0.69 -18.36
CA TYR A 45 0.67 -1.75 -17.83
C TYR A 45 1.57 -2.88 -17.31
N ALA A 46 1.25 -3.45 -16.15
CA ALA A 46 1.96 -4.62 -15.65
C ALA A 46 1.03 -5.62 -14.95
N GLU A 47 1.39 -6.88 -15.08
CA GLU A 47 0.82 -7.99 -14.31
C GLU A 47 1.90 -8.53 -13.38
N CYS A 48 1.57 -8.79 -12.12
CA CYS A 48 2.51 -9.20 -11.10
C CYS A 48 1.95 -10.35 -10.25
N ASP A 49 2.84 -11.24 -9.82
CA ASP A 49 2.60 -12.13 -8.69
C ASP A 49 3.18 -11.48 -7.43
N VAL A 50 2.38 -11.33 -6.40
CA VAL A 50 2.81 -10.79 -5.11
C VAL A 50 2.77 -11.89 -4.07
N GLU A 51 3.89 -12.12 -3.40
CA GLU A 51 4.04 -13.04 -2.28
C GLU A 51 4.18 -12.22 -0.98
N ILE A 52 3.28 -12.43 -0.02
CA ILE A 52 3.38 -11.88 1.34
C ILE A 52 3.79 -13.01 2.29
N PHE A 53 4.88 -12.77 3.01
CA PHE A 53 5.49 -13.75 3.90
C PHE A 53 5.06 -13.45 5.33
N THR A 54 4.45 -14.44 5.97
CA THR A 54 4.13 -14.45 7.40
C THR A 54 4.91 -15.58 8.08
N GLU A 55 4.91 -15.64 9.41
CA GLU A 55 5.60 -16.74 10.11
C GLU A 55 4.96 -18.11 9.82
N GLU A 56 3.67 -18.14 9.48
CA GLU A 56 2.88 -19.37 9.33
C GLU A 56 2.69 -19.79 7.87
N SER A 57 2.70 -18.84 6.92
CA SER A 57 2.39 -19.13 5.51
C SER A 57 2.88 -18.05 4.54
N ILE A 58 2.83 -18.37 3.25
CA ILE A 58 3.03 -17.44 2.14
C ILE A 58 1.66 -17.22 1.47
N GLN A 59 1.24 -15.97 1.39
CA GLN A 59 0.02 -15.56 0.68
C GLN A 59 0.40 -15.06 -0.71
N VAL A 60 -0.38 -15.43 -1.72
CA VAL A 60 -0.13 -15.05 -3.11
C VAL A 60 -1.30 -14.23 -3.64
N TYR A 61 -0.99 -13.10 -4.26
CA TYR A 61 -1.95 -12.20 -4.89
C TYR A 61 -1.59 -12.00 -6.37
N ASP A 62 -2.62 -12.01 -7.21
CA ASP A 62 -2.52 -11.57 -8.60
C ASP A 62 -2.76 -10.07 -8.65
N VAL A 63 -1.78 -9.31 -9.13
CA VAL A 63 -1.88 -7.85 -9.21
C VAL A 63 -1.81 -7.40 -10.66
N LYS A 64 -2.77 -6.56 -11.07
CA LYS A 64 -2.72 -5.82 -12.33
C LYS A 64 -2.62 -4.35 -12.04
N GLN A 65 -1.74 -3.65 -12.74
CA GLN A 65 -1.54 -2.23 -12.51
C GLN A 65 -1.38 -1.48 -13.82
N TRP A 66 -2.06 -0.35 -13.91
CA TRP A 66 -1.98 0.61 -14.99
C TRP A 66 -1.51 1.92 -14.39
N HIS A 67 -0.52 2.54 -15.00
CA HIS A 67 -0.04 3.85 -14.59
C HIS A 67 0.08 4.74 -15.82
N ALA A 68 -0.70 5.80 -15.87
CA ALA A 68 -0.55 6.87 -16.84
C ALA A 68 0.15 8.05 -16.16
N PHE A 69 1.37 8.34 -16.59
CA PHE A 69 2.16 9.43 -16.03
C PHE A 69 1.47 10.79 -16.28
N PRO A 70 1.60 11.75 -15.35
CA PRO A 70 2.41 11.66 -14.12
C PRO A 70 1.70 11.03 -12.92
N SER A 71 0.36 10.99 -12.86
CA SER A 71 -0.34 10.82 -11.58
C SER A 71 -1.57 9.91 -11.59
N ARG A 72 -1.96 9.36 -12.75
CA ARG A 72 -3.16 8.52 -12.85
C ARG A 72 -2.76 7.06 -12.80
N TRP A 73 -3.45 6.28 -11.99
CA TRP A 73 -3.15 4.86 -11.91
C TRP A 73 -4.36 4.06 -11.48
N ARG A 74 -4.32 2.76 -11.77
CA ARG A 74 -5.27 1.76 -11.30
C ARG A 74 -4.48 0.56 -10.85
N VAL A 75 -4.81 0.01 -9.70
CA VAL A 75 -4.25 -1.25 -9.20
C VAL A 75 -5.39 -2.17 -8.83
N GLU A 76 -5.40 -3.36 -9.38
CA GLU A 76 -6.31 -4.44 -9.01
C GLU A 76 -5.50 -5.50 -8.29
N VAL A 77 -5.94 -5.88 -7.09
CA VAL A 77 -5.34 -6.92 -6.27
C VAL A 77 -6.37 -8.03 -6.11
N GLY A 78 -6.04 -9.25 -6.56
CA GLY A 78 -6.90 -10.42 -6.47
C GLY A 78 -6.30 -11.51 -5.59
N ALA A 79 -7.16 -12.21 -4.83
CA ALA A 79 -6.84 -13.43 -4.09
C ALA A 79 -8.03 -14.40 -4.17
N GLY A 80 -7.90 -15.44 -5.00
CA GLY A 80 -9.00 -16.38 -5.25
C GLY A 80 -10.20 -15.66 -5.89
N GLU A 81 -11.37 -15.74 -5.25
CA GLU A 81 -12.59 -15.06 -5.71
C GLU A 81 -12.72 -13.61 -5.18
N GLU A 82 -11.82 -13.19 -4.29
CA GLU A 82 -11.83 -11.83 -3.73
C GLU A 82 -10.95 -10.89 -4.57
N SER A 83 -11.38 -9.64 -4.71
CA SER A 83 -10.59 -8.60 -5.38
C SER A 83 -10.81 -7.24 -4.72
N GLN A 84 -9.79 -6.41 -4.80
CA GLN A 84 -9.83 -5.01 -4.40
C GLN A 84 -9.21 -4.15 -5.50
N VAL A 85 -9.84 -3.03 -5.79
CA VAL A 85 -9.48 -2.13 -6.89
C VAL A 85 -9.19 -0.76 -6.32
N PHE A 86 -8.01 -0.23 -6.59
CA PHE A 86 -7.56 1.10 -6.23
C PHE A 86 -7.47 1.93 -7.51
N ILE A 87 -8.09 3.10 -7.57
CA ILE A 87 -8.18 3.93 -8.79
C ILE A 87 -7.85 5.37 -8.44
N CYS A 88 -6.79 5.90 -9.00
CA CYS A 88 -6.39 7.29 -8.88
C CYS A 88 -6.61 8.04 -10.20
N ASP A 89 -7.46 9.08 -10.16
CA ASP A 89 -7.69 9.97 -11.31
C ASP A 89 -6.71 11.14 -11.38
N GLY A 90 -5.71 11.16 -10.48
CA GLY A 90 -4.72 12.22 -10.32
C GLY A 90 -5.14 13.33 -9.36
N ARG A 91 -6.37 13.29 -8.82
CA ARG A 91 -6.90 14.21 -7.80
C ARG A 91 -7.37 13.48 -6.54
N GLN A 92 -7.94 12.29 -6.71
CA GLN A 92 -8.51 11.46 -5.64
C GLN A 92 -8.25 9.99 -5.95
N ILE A 93 -8.26 9.18 -4.89
CA ILE A 93 -8.10 7.73 -4.94
C ILE A 93 -9.42 7.09 -4.51
N TRP A 94 -9.94 6.20 -5.32
CA TRP A 94 -11.07 5.33 -5.01
C TRP A 94 -10.55 3.95 -4.64
N VAL A 95 -11.09 3.36 -3.58
CA VAL A 95 -10.85 1.98 -3.21
C VAL A 95 -12.19 1.25 -3.27
N HIS A 96 -12.29 0.22 -4.09
CA HIS A 96 -13.52 -0.53 -4.32
C HIS A 96 -13.28 -2.02 -4.10
N GLN A 97 -14.20 -2.69 -3.41
CA GLN A 97 -14.19 -4.13 -3.22
C GLN A 97 -15.44 -4.74 -3.88
N PRO A 98 -15.35 -5.24 -5.13
CA PRO A 98 -16.50 -5.70 -5.89
C PRO A 98 -17.34 -6.75 -5.19
N SER A 99 -16.70 -7.70 -4.50
CA SER A 99 -17.40 -8.80 -3.81
C SER A 99 -18.29 -8.33 -2.65
N LEU A 100 -18.03 -7.14 -2.11
CA LEU A 100 -18.82 -6.55 -1.03
C LEU A 100 -19.77 -5.45 -1.54
N GLY A 101 -19.58 -4.96 -2.77
CA GLY A 101 -20.29 -3.79 -3.29
C GLY A 101 -19.88 -2.47 -2.61
N ASP A 102 -18.80 -2.49 -1.82
CA ASP A 102 -18.32 -1.35 -1.05
C ASP A 102 -17.29 -0.53 -1.84
N TYR A 103 -17.23 0.77 -1.56
CA TYR A 103 -16.18 1.64 -2.04
C TYR A 103 -15.95 2.84 -1.11
N TYR A 104 -14.73 3.38 -1.17
CA TYR A 104 -14.24 4.47 -0.34
C TYR A 104 -13.46 5.48 -1.19
N ARG A 105 -13.37 6.74 -0.73
CA ARG A 105 -12.69 7.81 -1.47
C ARG A 105 -11.73 8.60 -0.61
N LEU A 106 -10.45 8.57 -0.98
CA LEU A 106 -9.38 9.34 -0.38
C LEU A 106 -9.04 10.53 -1.29
N GLU A 107 -8.84 11.73 -0.74
CA GLU A 107 -8.31 12.85 -1.55
C GLU A 107 -6.77 12.81 -1.55
N ILE A 108 -6.14 13.30 -2.63
CA ILE A 108 -4.68 13.29 -2.74
C ILE A 108 -4.09 14.53 -2.03
N THR A 109 -3.55 14.27 -0.86
CA THR A 109 -2.67 15.11 -0.03
C THR A 109 -1.20 14.71 -0.20
N GLU A 110 -0.27 15.44 0.42
CA GLU A 110 1.15 15.03 0.47
C GLU A 110 1.32 13.66 1.16
N THR A 111 0.55 13.38 2.22
CA THR A 111 0.61 12.12 2.98
C THR A 111 -0.07 10.93 2.27
N THR A 112 -1.08 11.15 1.43
CA THR A 112 -1.68 10.06 0.62
C THR A 112 -0.88 9.79 -0.65
N ARG A 113 -0.04 10.73 -1.10
CA ARG A 113 0.98 10.49 -2.15
C ARG A 113 2.02 9.46 -1.69
N GLU A 114 2.38 9.48 -0.40
CA GLU A 114 3.24 8.47 0.23
C GLU A 114 2.53 7.10 0.36
N ASN A 115 1.20 7.09 0.47
CA ASN A 115 0.34 5.90 0.53
C ASN A 115 -0.20 5.53 -0.86
N ALA A 116 0.70 5.44 -1.86
CA ALA A 116 0.36 4.90 -3.17
C ALA A 116 -0.30 3.51 -3.04
N ALA A 117 -1.07 3.10 -4.06
CA ALA A 117 -1.69 1.77 -4.07
C ALA A 117 -0.67 0.66 -3.77
N PRO A 118 -1.09 -0.40 -3.06
CA PRO A 118 -0.20 -1.48 -2.66
C PRO A 118 0.48 -2.08 -3.90
N PHE A 119 1.77 -2.41 -3.75
CA PHE A 119 2.58 -3.09 -4.78
C PHE A 119 2.78 -2.33 -6.11
N LEU A 120 2.42 -1.04 -6.16
CA LEU A 120 2.60 -0.20 -7.35
C LEU A 120 4.10 -0.05 -7.69
N LEU A 121 4.52 -0.44 -8.90
CA LEU A 121 5.94 -0.38 -9.31
C LEU A 121 6.50 1.04 -9.22
N TYR A 122 5.71 2.02 -9.66
CA TYR A 122 6.10 3.42 -9.61
C TYR A 122 6.33 3.90 -8.17
N GLY A 123 5.53 3.43 -7.20
CA GLY A 123 5.71 3.77 -5.79
C GLY A 123 7.10 3.38 -5.28
N TYR A 124 7.60 2.19 -5.61
CA TYR A 124 8.95 1.77 -5.25
C TYR A 124 10.05 2.58 -5.95
N LEU A 125 9.82 3.02 -7.19
CA LEU A 125 10.76 3.91 -7.88
C LEU A 125 10.80 5.29 -7.22
N GLN A 126 9.67 5.82 -6.80
CA GLN A 126 9.62 7.08 -6.05
C GLN A 126 10.38 6.96 -4.73
N GLN A 127 10.16 5.87 -3.97
CA GLN A 127 10.91 5.62 -2.74
C GLN A 127 12.43 5.56 -3.00
N LEU A 128 12.89 4.91 -4.07
CA LEU A 128 14.30 4.90 -4.44
C LEU A 128 14.84 6.31 -4.78
N LEU A 129 14.04 7.13 -5.47
CA LEU A 129 14.42 8.50 -5.84
C LEU A 129 14.47 9.44 -4.64
N GLU A 130 13.65 9.18 -3.62
CA GLU A 130 13.53 9.97 -2.39
C GLU A 130 14.40 9.42 -1.24
N ALA A 131 14.97 8.22 -1.38
CA ALA A 131 15.77 7.58 -0.36
C ALA A 131 17.01 8.41 -0.01
N GLU A 132 17.30 8.55 1.30
CA GLU A 132 18.49 9.25 1.79
C GLU A 132 19.79 8.65 1.25
N SER A 133 19.80 7.34 1.00
CA SER A 133 20.92 6.62 0.42
C SER A 133 20.45 5.35 -0.29
N PHE A 134 21.26 4.85 -1.22
CA PHE A 134 21.06 3.55 -1.85
C PHE A 134 22.40 2.88 -2.17
N THR A 135 22.37 1.57 -2.32
CA THR A 135 23.50 0.73 -2.74
C THR A 135 23.23 0.13 -4.10
N PHE A 136 23.99 0.54 -5.11
CA PHE A 136 23.98 -0.10 -6.43
C PHE A 136 24.81 -1.38 -6.39
N ARG A 137 24.17 -2.54 -6.60
CA ARG A 137 24.80 -3.87 -6.58
C ARG A 137 25.36 -4.30 -7.93
N GLY A 138 25.08 -3.55 -9.00
CA GLY A 138 25.55 -3.85 -10.35
C GLY A 138 24.49 -4.49 -11.24
N GLU A 139 24.94 -5.11 -12.33
CA GLU A 139 24.10 -5.85 -13.27
C GLU A 139 23.93 -7.31 -12.83
N ALA A 140 22.74 -7.87 -13.06
CA ALA A 140 22.43 -9.28 -12.87
C ALA A 140 21.60 -9.79 -14.05
N GLU A 141 21.65 -11.09 -14.32
CA GLU A 141 20.74 -11.72 -15.29
C GLU A 141 19.45 -12.15 -14.61
N MET A 142 18.31 -11.86 -15.25
CA MET A 142 16.99 -12.28 -14.79
C MET A 142 16.05 -12.43 -15.98
N ASN A 143 15.25 -13.50 -16.03
CA ASN A 143 14.26 -13.75 -17.08
C ASN A 143 14.80 -13.63 -18.52
N GLY A 144 16.07 -14.00 -18.75
CA GLY A 144 16.73 -13.90 -20.06
C GLY A 144 17.15 -12.48 -20.48
N GLY A 145 17.03 -11.50 -19.57
CA GLY A 145 17.48 -10.13 -19.72
C GLY A 145 18.51 -9.73 -18.66
N VAL A 146 18.96 -8.48 -18.75
CA VAL A 146 19.87 -7.86 -17.77
C VAL A 146 19.08 -6.84 -16.93
N VAL A 147 19.25 -6.90 -15.62
CA VAL A 147 18.66 -5.99 -14.66
C VAL A 147 19.72 -5.30 -13.81
N TYR A 148 19.41 -4.08 -13.37
CA TYR A 148 20.17 -3.36 -12.36
C TYR A 148 19.64 -3.71 -10.97
N ARG A 149 20.51 -4.18 -10.08
CA ARG A 149 20.13 -4.45 -8.70
C ARG A 149 20.47 -3.26 -7.80
N VAL A 150 19.49 -2.83 -7.01
CA VAL A 150 19.60 -1.70 -6.09
C VAL A 150 18.99 -2.07 -4.75
N ASP A 151 19.65 -1.73 -3.66
CA ASP A 151 19.11 -1.88 -2.31
C ASP A 151 19.08 -0.50 -1.61
N PHE A 152 18.04 -0.19 -0.85
CA PHE A 152 17.92 1.08 -0.10
C PHE A 152 17.06 0.90 1.16
N PRO A 153 17.19 1.77 2.19
CA PRO A 153 16.33 1.70 3.36
C PRO A 153 14.90 2.13 3.02
N GLY A 154 13.92 1.41 3.53
CA GLY A 154 12.52 1.81 3.44
C GLY A 154 12.15 2.88 4.48
N PRO A 155 10.92 3.41 4.45
CA PRO A 155 10.43 4.40 5.42
C PRO A 155 10.41 3.91 6.87
N LEU A 156 10.34 2.59 7.11
CA LEU A 156 10.35 2.04 8.46
C LEU A 156 11.78 1.73 8.93
N ALA A 157 12.05 1.99 10.21
CA ALA A 157 13.34 1.63 10.80
C ALA A 157 13.58 0.11 10.70
N GLY A 158 14.74 -0.28 10.16
CA GLY A 158 15.08 -1.68 9.91
C GLY A 158 14.47 -2.27 8.63
N GLU A 159 13.69 -1.49 7.87
CA GLU A 159 13.16 -1.90 6.57
C GLU A 159 14.20 -1.72 5.47
N ALA A 160 14.29 -2.70 4.59
CA ALA A 160 15.15 -2.69 3.42
C ALA A 160 14.35 -3.09 2.18
N VAL A 161 14.51 -2.31 1.12
CA VAL A 161 13.90 -2.57 -0.20
C VAL A 161 15.00 -2.94 -1.18
N SER A 162 14.79 -4.02 -1.94
CA SER A 162 15.66 -4.45 -3.03
C SER A 162 14.87 -4.43 -4.34
N LEU A 163 15.42 -3.78 -5.37
CA LEU A 163 14.84 -3.67 -6.71
C LEU A 163 15.73 -4.31 -7.75
N TRP A 164 15.11 -5.01 -8.70
CA TRP A 164 15.75 -5.48 -9.93
C TRP A 164 15.11 -4.73 -11.10
N LEU A 165 15.77 -3.68 -11.56
CA LEU A 165 15.26 -2.78 -12.59
C LEU A 165 15.65 -3.27 -13.97
N ASN A 166 14.70 -3.41 -14.89
CA ASN A 166 15.01 -3.73 -16.28
C ASN A 166 16.01 -2.71 -16.84
N ARG A 167 17.12 -3.19 -17.44
CA ARG A 167 18.21 -2.31 -17.90
C ARG A 167 17.77 -1.26 -18.94
N LYS A 168 16.72 -1.54 -19.72
CA LYS A 168 16.23 -0.64 -20.79
C LYS A 168 15.12 0.28 -20.31
N SER A 169 14.12 -0.25 -19.60
CA SER A 169 12.95 0.52 -19.17
C SER A 169 13.14 1.20 -17.82
N PHE A 170 14.08 0.71 -16.99
CA PHE A 170 14.26 1.07 -15.58
C PHE A 170 13.05 0.77 -14.68
N LEU A 171 11.99 0.15 -15.19
CA LEU A 171 10.91 -0.36 -14.35
C LEU A 171 11.37 -1.61 -13.60
N PRO A 172 10.93 -1.82 -12.35
CA PRO A 172 11.20 -3.04 -11.61
C PRO A 172 10.63 -4.26 -12.33
N GLU A 173 11.42 -5.32 -12.44
CA GLU A 173 10.97 -6.67 -12.79
C GLU A 173 10.76 -7.53 -11.54
N ARG A 174 11.42 -7.17 -10.44
CA ARG A 174 11.21 -7.74 -9.10
C ARG A 174 11.42 -6.67 -8.04
N MET A 175 10.62 -6.74 -6.98
CA MET A 175 10.81 -6.01 -5.72
C MET A 175 10.81 -6.99 -4.56
N GLU A 176 11.63 -6.73 -3.55
CA GLU A 176 11.61 -7.41 -2.27
C GLU A 176 11.66 -6.37 -1.15
N LEU A 177 10.78 -6.52 -0.16
CA LEU A 177 10.76 -5.72 1.07
C LEU A 177 11.04 -6.66 2.24
N SER A 178 12.02 -6.30 3.06
CA SER A 178 12.39 -7.02 4.27
C SER A 178 12.36 -6.09 5.48
N LEU A 179 12.01 -6.61 6.65
CA LEU A 179 12.09 -5.91 7.92
C LEU A 179 13.00 -6.71 8.86
N GLU A 180 14.03 -6.07 9.41
CA GLU A 180 15.02 -6.72 10.28
C GLU A 180 15.64 -7.99 9.67
N GLY A 181 15.83 -7.97 8.35
CA GLY A 181 16.38 -9.10 7.58
C GLY A 181 15.39 -10.23 7.29
N LYS A 182 14.15 -10.16 7.77
CA LYS A 182 13.07 -11.09 7.40
C LYS A 182 12.36 -10.56 6.15
N LEU A 183 12.28 -11.37 5.09
CA LEU A 183 11.51 -11.03 3.90
C LEU A 183 10.02 -10.97 4.24
N LEU A 184 9.36 -9.85 3.95
CA LEU A 184 7.94 -9.63 4.21
C LEU A 184 7.09 -9.65 2.93
N CYS A 185 7.64 -9.11 1.85
CA CYS A 185 6.93 -9.01 0.58
C CYS A 185 7.91 -9.27 -0.58
N ARG A 186 7.46 -10.02 -1.58
CA ARG A 186 8.10 -10.11 -2.88
C ARG A 186 7.07 -9.86 -3.96
N VAL A 187 7.43 -9.07 -4.94
CA VAL A 187 6.61 -8.84 -6.13
C VAL A 187 7.42 -9.23 -7.35
N LYS A 188 6.86 -10.07 -8.21
CA LYS A 188 7.46 -10.55 -9.46
C LYS A 188 6.61 -10.06 -10.63
N VAL A 189 7.21 -9.34 -11.56
CA VAL A 189 6.51 -8.87 -12.76
C VAL A 189 6.45 -10.00 -13.80
N LYS A 190 5.24 -10.43 -14.16
CA LYS A 190 4.97 -11.45 -15.19
C LYS A 190 5.01 -10.86 -16.59
N ASN A 191 4.34 -9.72 -16.74
CA ASN A 191 4.20 -9.01 -18.00
C ASN A 191 4.31 -7.50 -17.75
N CYS A 192 4.91 -6.78 -18.68
CA CYS A 192 5.06 -5.33 -18.61
C CYS A 192 5.03 -4.73 -20.02
N GLU A 193 4.06 -3.86 -20.27
CA GLU A 193 3.91 -3.12 -21.52
C GLU A 193 4.15 -1.64 -21.26
N LEU A 194 4.99 -1.01 -22.10
CA LEU A 194 5.30 0.42 -22.00
C LEU A 194 4.45 1.21 -22.99
N ASN A 195 3.94 2.36 -22.53
CA ASN A 195 3.09 3.26 -23.29
C ASN A 195 1.91 2.55 -24.00
N PRO A 196 1.18 1.62 -23.34
CA PRO A 196 -0.04 1.07 -23.93
C PRO A 196 -1.08 2.20 -24.09
N ALA A 197 -1.99 2.02 -25.04
CA ALA A 197 -3.12 2.93 -25.17
C ALA A 197 -4.11 2.68 -24.02
N PHE A 198 -4.34 3.68 -23.18
CA PHE A 198 -5.37 3.63 -22.14
C PHE A 198 -6.65 4.30 -22.60
N SER A 199 -7.78 3.67 -22.31
CA SER A 199 -9.07 4.36 -22.38
C SER A 199 -9.20 5.35 -21.21
N SER A 200 -9.85 6.49 -21.43
CA SER A 200 -9.92 7.57 -20.43
C SER A 200 -10.70 7.20 -19.18
N ASP A 201 -11.67 6.30 -19.33
CA ASP A 201 -12.55 5.77 -18.29
C ASP A 201 -11.84 4.78 -17.33
N LEU A 202 -10.70 4.20 -17.75
CA LEU A 202 -9.94 3.24 -16.96
C LEU A 202 -9.54 3.77 -15.57
N PHE A 203 -9.24 5.07 -15.49
CA PHE A 203 -8.81 5.76 -14.28
C PHE A 203 -9.96 6.50 -13.57
N THR A 204 -11.20 6.25 -13.99
CA THR A 204 -12.38 6.85 -13.39
C THR A 204 -13.20 5.78 -12.69
N PHE A 205 -13.76 6.13 -11.55
CA PHE A 205 -14.76 5.33 -10.87
C PHE A 205 -16.00 6.18 -10.70
N THR A 206 -17.10 5.75 -11.31
CA THR A 206 -18.41 6.33 -11.07
C THR A 206 -19.19 5.31 -10.26
N PRO A 207 -19.51 5.60 -8.99
CA PRO A 207 -20.37 4.70 -8.25
C PRO A 207 -21.76 4.68 -8.87
N ASP A 208 -22.26 3.49 -9.18
CA ASP A 208 -23.68 3.30 -9.50
C ASP A 208 -24.50 3.64 -8.24
N GLY A 209 -25.54 4.47 -8.40
CA GLY A 209 -26.17 5.20 -7.29
C GLY A 209 -26.50 4.44 -5.99
N ALA A 210 -26.56 5.22 -4.90
CA ALA A 210 -26.88 4.84 -3.51
C ALA A 210 -25.84 4.02 -2.72
N GLY A 211 -24.65 3.75 -3.28
CA GLY A 211 -23.48 3.58 -2.42
C GLY A 211 -23.15 4.92 -1.75
N LYS A 212 -22.87 4.93 -0.45
CA LYS A 212 -22.33 6.12 0.21
C LYS A 212 -20.82 6.07 0.04
N VAL A 213 -20.25 7.16 -0.46
CA VAL A 213 -18.82 7.46 -0.33
C VAL A 213 -18.53 7.50 1.17
N SER A 214 -17.97 6.42 1.71
CA SER A 214 -17.48 6.38 3.08
C SER A 214 -15.96 6.50 3.08
N ALA A 215 -15.40 6.95 4.19
CA ALA A 215 -13.97 7.20 4.44
C ALA A 215 -13.33 8.35 3.64
N HIS A 216 -13.62 9.58 4.07
CA HIS A 216 -12.61 10.63 4.09
C HIS A 216 -11.54 10.27 5.14
N CYS A 217 -10.44 9.63 4.75
CA CYS A 217 -9.23 9.58 5.58
C CYS A 217 -8.39 10.84 5.30
N GLU A 218 -8.89 11.99 5.73
CA GLU A 218 -8.20 13.28 5.65
C GLU A 218 -8.34 14.04 6.97
N ILE A 219 -7.67 13.61 8.03
CA ILE A 219 -7.61 14.46 9.22
C ILE A 219 -6.24 14.33 9.84
N ALA A 220 -5.52 15.45 9.90
CA ALA A 220 -4.33 15.58 10.72
C ALA A 220 -4.64 15.01 12.11
N PRO A 221 -3.77 14.17 12.70
CA PRO A 221 -4.05 13.57 13.99
C PRO A 221 -4.34 14.66 15.01
N LEU A 222 -5.55 14.61 15.58
CA LEU A 222 -5.97 15.46 16.68
C LEU A 222 -5.23 15.02 17.94
N THR A 223 -4.92 15.97 18.81
CA THR A 223 -4.67 15.64 20.22
C THR A 223 -5.97 15.11 20.85
N LEU A 224 -5.84 14.35 21.94
CA LEU A 224 -7.00 13.81 22.66
C LEU A 224 -7.92 14.94 23.18
N GLU A 225 -7.35 16.08 23.58
CA GLU A 225 -8.10 17.26 24.01
C GLU A 225 -8.88 17.93 22.85
N GLU A 226 -8.29 17.98 21.65
CA GLU A 226 -8.98 18.47 20.46
C GLU A 226 -10.08 17.52 20.00
N ALA A 227 -9.86 16.21 20.10
CA ALA A 227 -10.85 15.19 19.79
C ALA A 227 -12.10 15.31 20.69
N LYS A 228 -11.91 15.61 21.98
CA LYS A 228 -13.00 15.84 22.94
C LYS A 228 -13.79 17.13 22.69
N LYS A 229 -13.16 18.16 22.12
CA LYS A 229 -13.79 19.47 21.97
C LYS A 229 -15.04 19.39 21.10
N GLY A 230 -16.21 19.59 21.69
CA GLY A 230 -17.49 19.48 20.99
C GLY A 230 -17.89 18.04 20.64
N TRP A 231 -17.21 17.01 21.15
CA TRP A 231 -17.65 15.62 21.00
C TRP A 231 -18.86 15.33 21.89
N PRO A 232 -19.92 14.69 21.37
CA PRO A 232 -21.10 14.36 22.16
C PRO A 232 -20.80 13.22 23.16
N GLY A 233 -20.37 13.60 24.36
CA GLY A 233 -20.12 12.70 25.50
C GLY A 233 -18.65 12.35 25.70
N PRO A 234 -18.32 11.34 26.55
CA PRO A 234 -16.97 10.85 26.73
C PRO A 234 -16.37 10.22 25.47
N VAL A 235 -15.05 10.39 25.33
CA VAL A 235 -14.22 9.66 24.36
C VAL A 235 -13.71 8.41 25.06
N TYR A 236 -13.96 7.23 24.48
CA TYR A 236 -13.47 5.97 25.02
C TYR A 236 -12.08 5.63 24.48
N LEU A 237 -11.24 5.05 25.34
CA LEU A 237 -9.97 4.44 24.97
C LEU A 237 -9.85 3.07 25.65
N PRO A 238 -9.12 2.12 25.05
CA PRO A 238 -8.87 0.82 25.68
C PRO A 238 -7.81 0.92 26.78
N ALA A 239 -8.09 0.38 27.96
CA ALA A 239 -7.11 0.25 29.06
C ALA A 239 -6.10 -0.87 28.80
N TYR A 240 -6.45 -1.82 27.95
CA TYR A 240 -5.60 -2.93 27.55
C TYR A 240 -5.35 -2.91 26.05
N LEU A 241 -4.08 -2.97 25.68
CA LEU A 241 -3.64 -3.17 24.31
C LEU A 241 -2.50 -4.22 24.28
N PRO A 242 -2.55 -5.20 23.37
CA PRO A 242 -1.50 -6.21 23.25
C PRO A 242 -0.17 -5.60 22.79
N GLY A 243 0.94 -6.24 23.17
CA GLY A 243 2.29 -5.81 22.77
C GLY A 243 2.69 -4.40 23.23
N GLY A 244 1.98 -3.83 24.20
CA GLY A 244 2.21 -2.45 24.66
C GLY A 244 1.90 -1.38 23.61
N ALA A 245 1.00 -1.69 22.67
CA ALA A 245 0.59 -0.74 21.64
C ALA A 245 0.08 0.57 22.26
N ARG A 246 0.36 1.69 21.59
CA ARG A 246 0.02 3.03 22.06
C ARG A 246 -0.79 3.77 21.01
N LEU A 247 -1.62 4.69 21.48
CA LEU A 247 -2.36 5.59 20.62
C LEU A 247 -1.36 6.37 19.75
N HIS A 248 -1.49 6.20 18.45
CA HIS A 248 -0.64 6.85 17.46
C HIS A 248 -1.33 8.05 16.82
N ALA A 249 -2.62 7.93 16.53
CA ALA A 249 -3.41 8.99 15.92
C ALA A 249 -4.87 8.92 16.37
N ILE A 250 -5.51 10.09 16.50
CA ILE A 250 -6.97 10.24 16.58
C ILE A 250 -7.43 11.14 15.44
N SER A 251 -8.52 10.80 14.80
CA SER A 251 -9.12 11.57 13.69
C SER A 251 -10.63 11.64 13.88
N ARG A 252 -11.25 12.76 13.51
CA ARG A 252 -12.69 13.00 13.70
C ARG A 252 -13.44 13.21 12.40
N VAL A 253 -13.97 12.14 11.83
CA VAL A 253 -14.61 12.17 10.52
C VAL A 253 -16.12 12.43 10.62
N GLN A 254 -16.67 13.13 9.64
CA GLN A 254 -18.11 13.27 9.45
C GLN A 254 -18.58 12.27 8.38
N GLU A 255 -19.47 11.36 8.72
CA GLU A 255 -20.10 10.42 7.77
C GLU A 255 -21.62 10.64 7.71
N GLY A 256 -22.08 11.41 6.72
CA GLY A 256 -23.47 11.88 6.68
C GLY A 256 -23.76 12.84 7.85
N ASP A 257 -24.83 12.58 8.61
CA ASP A 257 -25.19 13.36 9.80
C ASP A 257 -24.50 12.85 11.08
N ARG A 258 -23.59 11.88 10.97
CA ARG A 258 -22.96 11.20 12.11
C ARG A 258 -21.46 11.46 12.16
N GLU A 259 -21.00 12.04 13.26
CA GLU A 259 -19.57 12.17 13.55
C GLU A 259 -18.99 10.85 14.10
N GLN A 260 -17.73 10.55 13.76
CA GLN A 260 -17.00 9.38 14.23
C GLN A 260 -15.59 9.78 14.65
N LEU A 261 -15.08 9.18 15.72
CA LEU A 261 -13.67 9.24 16.10
C LEU A 261 -12.99 7.94 15.69
N ILE A 262 -11.91 8.05 14.92
CA ILE A 262 -11.04 6.95 14.51
C ILE A 262 -9.75 7.07 15.30
N CYS A 263 -9.46 6.08 16.14
CA CYS A 263 -8.25 5.95 16.92
C CYS A 263 -7.37 4.84 16.31
N VAL A 264 -6.15 5.18 15.93
CA VAL A 264 -5.16 4.21 15.43
C VAL A 264 -4.12 3.98 16.51
N PHE A 265 -3.91 2.71 16.87
CA PHE A 265 -2.88 2.29 17.81
C PHE A 265 -1.76 1.57 17.07
N ARG A 266 -0.51 1.89 17.42
CA ARG A 266 0.69 1.19 16.91
C ARG A 266 1.36 0.39 18.00
N GLY A 267 1.69 -0.84 17.68
CA GLY A 267 2.50 -1.79 18.45
C GLY A 267 3.04 -2.85 17.49
N GLU A 268 3.20 -4.08 17.96
CA GLU A 268 3.58 -5.22 17.09
C GLU A 268 2.58 -5.44 15.95
N VAL A 269 1.29 -5.20 16.21
CA VAL A 269 0.23 -5.21 15.20
C VAL A 269 -0.56 -3.90 15.24
N PRO A 270 -0.95 -3.34 14.08
CA PRO A 270 -1.79 -2.15 14.04
C PRO A 270 -3.22 -2.49 14.47
N ILE A 271 -3.82 -1.61 15.26
CA ILE A 271 -5.20 -1.75 15.76
C ILE A 271 -5.93 -0.45 15.45
N THR A 272 -7.11 -0.57 14.86
CA THR A 272 -8.00 0.57 14.61
C THR A 272 -9.24 0.43 15.47
N PHE A 273 -9.59 1.50 16.18
CA PHE A 273 -10.80 1.60 16.99
C PHE A 273 -11.61 2.78 16.50
N VAL A 274 -12.90 2.59 16.29
CA VAL A 274 -13.84 3.63 15.87
C VAL A 274 -14.95 3.74 16.91
N GLN A 275 -15.32 4.96 17.25
CA GLN A 275 -16.47 5.25 18.11
C GLN A 275 -17.34 6.34 17.49
N ALA A 276 -18.65 6.22 17.63
CA ALA A 276 -19.61 7.20 17.10
C ALA A 276 -20.89 7.22 17.94
N PRO A 277 -21.60 8.36 18.07
CA PRO A 277 -22.89 8.42 18.78
C PRO A 277 -23.89 7.47 18.12
N ALA A 278 -24.66 6.69 18.89
CA ALA A 278 -25.55 5.66 18.35
C ALA A 278 -26.50 6.26 17.28
N GLY A 279 -26.58 5.59 16.14
CA GLY A 279 -27.46 5.98 15.03
C GLY A 279 -28.55 4.94 14.77
N GLU A 280 -29.55 5.28 13.96
CA GLU A 280 -30.60 4.33 13.53
C GLU A 280 -30.04 3.11 12.80
N LYS A 281 -28.86 3.25 12.18
CA LYS A 281 -28.04 2.17 11.62
C LYS A 281 -26.73 2.10 12.42
N GLY A 282 -26.50 0.98 13.09
CA GLY A 282 -25.27 0.72 13.83
C GLY A 282 -24.03 0.71 12.94
N LEU A 283 -22.83 0.73 13.53
CA LEU A 283 -21.59 0.41 12.80
C LEU A 283 -21.71 -1.02 12.24
N PHE A 284 -21.53 -1.14 10.93
CA PHE A 284 -21.97 -2.26 10.09
C PHE A 284 -21.62 -3.65 10.65
N ALA A 285 -22.59 -4.58 10.63
CA ALA A 285 -22.36 -6.00 10.79
C ALA A 285 -22.62 -6.69 9.44
N GLY A 286 -21.59 -7.28 8.82
CA GLY A 286 -21.75 -8.04 7.59
C GLY A 286 -22.63 -9.29 7.77
N SER A 287 -23.10 -9.84 6.65
CA SER A 287 -23.94 -11.05 6.60
C SER A 287 -23.27 -12.33 7.13
N ARG A 288 -21.94 -12.31 7.29
CA ARG A 288 -21.13 -13.39 7.90
C ARG A 288 -20.76 -13.15 9.36
N SER A 289 -21.38 -12.18 10.02
CA SER A 289 -21.05 -11.86 11.41
C SER A 289 -21.58 -12.90 12.40
N ARG A 290 -20.75 -13.24 13.38
CA ARG A 290 -21.09 -14.11 14.51
C ARG A 290 -21.35 -13.25 15.74
N ARG A 291 -22.47 -13.49 16.42
CA ARG A 291 -22.73 -12.87 17.73
C ARG A 291 -21.72 -13.30 18.79
N VAL A 292 -21.22 -12.34 19.55
CA VAL A 292 -20.30 -12.54 20.67
C VAL A 292 -20.69 -11.66 21.86
N VAL A 293 -20.30 -12.07 23.06
CA VAL A 293 -20.60 -11.33 24.30
C VAL A 293 -19.37 -10.53 24.72
N ILE A 294 -19.58 -9.24 25.04
CA ILE A 294 -18.54 -8.30 25.47
C ILE A 294 -18.99 -7.69 26.80
N GLY A 295 -18.58 -8.28 27.92
CA GLY A 295 -19.06 -7.87 29.24
C GLY A 295 -20.59 -7.98 29.33
N LYS A 296 -21.27 -6.84 29.48
CA LYS A 296 -22.75 -6.74 29.51
C LYS A 296 -23.38 -6.54 28.12
N ASN A 297 -22.57 -6.21 27.11
CA ASN A 297 -23.02 -5.91 25.76
C ASN A 297 -22.95 -7.16 24.87
N THR A 298 -23.73 -7.13 23.79
CA THR A 298 -23.62 -8.12 22.70
C THR A 298 -23.05 -7.42 21.47
N GLY A 299 -22.06 -8.03 20.87
CA GLY A 299 -21.43 -7.55 19.64
C GLY A 299 -21.49 -8.58 18.51
N PHE A 300 -20.96 -8.17 17.37
CA PHE A 300 -20.87 -8.92 16.14
C PHE A 300 -19.40 -8.99 15.74
N PHE A 301 -18.88 -10.21 15.69
CA PHE A 301 -17.55 -10.50 15.24
C PHE A 301 -17.58 -10.93 13.78
N GLN A 302 -16.65 -10.42 13.00
CA GLN A 302 -16.45 -10.81 11.62
C GLN A 302 -14.96 -11.00 11.37
N GLN A 303 -14.62 -12.02 10.61
CA GLN A 303 -13.31 -12.18 9.99
C GLN A 303 -13.45 -12.01 8.48
N ASN A 304 -12.39 -11.51 7.86
CA ASN A 304 -12.26 -11.65 6.41
C ASN A 304 -12.16 -13.14 6.03
N ALA A 305 -12.27 -13.49 4.75
CA ALA A 305 -12.26 -14.89 4.32
C ALA A 305 -10.93 -15.62 4.61
N GLN A 306 -9.91 -14.90 5.09
CA GLN A 306 -8.55 -15.37 5.35
C GLN A 306 -8.24 -15.48 6.86
N ASP A 307 -9.24 -15.22 7.72
CA ASP A 307 -9.17 -15.29 9.20
C ASP A 307 -8.08 -14.44 9.88
N ASN A 308 -7.36 -13.60 9.13
CA ASN A 308 -6.22 -12.81 9.61
C ASN A 308 -6.57 -11.35 9.93
N LEU A 309 -7.68 -10.82 9.41
CA LEU A 309 -8.20 -9.52 9.81
C LEU A 309 -9.56 -9.74 10.44
N ALA A 310 -9.65 -9.42 11.72
CA ALA A 310 -10.86 -9.55 12.49
C ALA A 310 -11.40 -8.16 12.84
N SER A 311 -12.72 -8.05 12.84
CA SER A 311 -13.45 -6.86 13.25
C SER A 311 -14.53 -7.23 14.24
N LEU A 312 -14.69 -6.40 15.27
CA LEU A 312 -15.67 -6.53 16.32
C LEU A 312 -16.49 -5.26 16.40
N PHE A 313 -17.81 -5.39 16.29
CA PHE A 313 -18.76 -4.28 16.30
C PHE A 313 -19.72 -4.44 17.47
N TRP A 314 -19.98 -3.38 18.22
CA TRP A 314 -20.97 -3.42 19.30
C TRP A 314 -21.52 -2.04 19.63
N SER A 315 -22.58 -2.01 20.43
CA SER A 315 -23.21 -0.78 20.89
C SER A 315 -23.44 -0.87 22.40
N ASP A 316 -23.38 0.27 23.09
CA ASP A 316 -23.83 0.41 24.48
C ASP A 316 -25.23 1.07 24.58
N GLY A 317 -25.85 1.39 23.44
CA GLY A 317 -27.13 2.08 23.33
C GLY A 317 -27.02 3.59 23.12
N GLU A 318 -25.92 4.22 23.57
CA GLU A 318 -25.63 5.64 23.34
C GLU A 318 -24.55 5.84 22.28
N ARG A 319 -23.69 4.84 22.07
CA ARG A 319 -22.56 4.84 21.15
C ARG A 319 -22.44 3.49 20.45
N ASP A 320 -21.96 3.54 19.22
CA ASP A 320 -21.47 2.35 18.53
C ASP A 320 -19.96 2.37 18.46
N PHE A 321 -19.40 1.17 18.49
CA PHE A 321 -17.98 0.90 18.49
C PHE A 321 -17.63 -0.10 17.39
N ALA A 322 -16.48 0.09 16.76
CA ALA A 322 -15.84 -0.89 15.90
C ALA A 322 -14.37 -1.04 16.30
N LEU A 323 -13.88 -2.27 16.34
CA LEU A 323 -12.49 -2.57 16.63
C LEU A 323 -11.97 -3.57 15.60
N SER A 324 -10.89 -3.22 14.91
CA SER A 324 -10.32 -4.04 13.84
C SER A 324 -8.81 -4.18 13.98
N GLY A 325 -8.29 -5.37 13.69
CA GLY A 325 -6.86 -5.64 13.69
C GLY A 325 -6.52 -7.09 13.35
N VAL A 326 -5.23 -7.37 13.20
CA VAL A 326 -4.70 -8.73 13.04
C VAL A 326 -4.65 -9.39 14.42
N LEU A 327 -5.83 -9.71 14.94
CA LEU A 327 -6.04 -10.15 16.31
C LEU A 327 -7.05 -11.29 16.37
N SER A 328 -6.85 -12.20 17.33
CA SER A 328 -7.85 -13.22 17.62
C SER A 328 -9.13 -12.60 18.20
N LEU A 329 -10.27 -13.31 18.08
CA LEU A 329 -11.51 -12.93 18.75
C LEU A 329 -11.32 -12.67 20.25
N GLN A 330 -10.51 -13.49 20.93
CA GLN A 330 -10.28 -13.33 22.36
C GLN A 330 -9.58 -12.00 22.67
N GLU A 331 -8.61 -11.61 21.86
CA GLU A 331 -7.90 -10.34 22.01
C GLU A 331 -8.81 -9.15 21.73
N LEU A 332 -9.61 -9.19 20.65
CA LEU A 332 -10.59 -8.14 20.35
C LEU A 332 -11.61 -7.98 21.50
N VAL A 333 -12.11 -9.08 22.06
CA VAL A 333 -13.05 -9.03 23.19
C VAL A 333 -12.37 -8.46 24.45
N LYS A 334 -11.11 -8.81 24.74
CA LYS A 334 -10.37 -8.24 25.87
C LYS A 334 -10.19 -6.73 25.72
N ILE A 335 -9.79 -6.25 24.53
CA ILE A 335 -9.63 -4.83 24.25
C ILE A 335 -10.98 -4.11 24.40
N ALA A 336 -12.04 -4.64 23.78
CA ALA A 336 -13.39 -4.08 23.86
C ALA A 336 -13.94 -4.01 25.30
N ALA A 337 -13.67 -5.04 26.11
CA ALA A 337 -14.06 -5.08 27.52
C ALA A 337 -13.21 -4.16 28.42
N SER A 338 -12.07 -3.68 27.93
CA SER A 338 -11.18 -2.77 28.64
C SER A 338 -11.46 -1.29 28.34
N LEU A 339 -12.45 -0.99 27.51
CA LEU A 339 -12.80 0.38 27.20
C LEU A 339 -13.21 1.14 28.47
N PHE A 340 -12.64 2.32 28.63
CA PHE A 340 -12.98 3.26 29.69
C PHE A 340 -13.16 4.67 29.10
N PRO A 341 -14.04 5.50 29.68
CA PRO A 341 -14.14 6.90 29.30
C PRO A 341 -12.86 7.63 29.73
N ASP A 342 -12.21 8.32 28.81
CA ASP A 342 -11.01 9.08 29.13
C ASP A 342 -11.35 10.28 30.04
N GLY A 343 -10.72 10.35 31.21
CA GLY A 343 -10.93 11.40 32.21
C GLY A 343 -11.72 11.01 33.47
N GLU A 344 -12.10 9.74 33.63
CA GLU A 344 -12.60 9.17 34.91
C GLU A 344 -11.61 8.22 35.59
#